data_AF-A0A7C1FWC7-F1
#
_entry.id   AF-A0A7C1FWC7-F1
#
_cell.length_a   1.000
_cell.length_b   1.000
_cell.length_c   1.000
_cell.angle_alpha   90.00
_cell.angle_beta   90.00
_cell.angle_gamma   90.00
#
_symmetry.space_group_name_H-M   'P 1'
#
loop_
_entity.id
_entity.type
_entity.pdbx_description
1 polymer ?
#
loop_
_entity_poly.entity_id
_entity_poly.type
_entity_poly.pdbx_seq_one_letter_code
_entity_poly.pdbx_strand_id
1 'polypeptide(L)'
;MCNDGPSSPTLTNVTFSGNAATINGGGMYNHVGSAPTLTNVIIWGSTGGSIFNIGSNPTISYSLLQGSGCPTGATCGSGMIYNTDPLFVDADGVDNVSGTLDDNLRLQLTSPAIDAGNNNAPGLSGITTDLDGNKRFEDIPTVPDTGNGPPPIVDMGAYEAQDTIAPTVTVNQAAAQPDPTNSAPIYFIAVFSEPISTTTFTAADVSLSGSTAPGASVVSVTQIAPNDGTTFQIAIAGMTGSGTVIASIPAGGVQDPAGNVNLASTSTDNSVTYDITAPTVVSITRADPNPTNAAGVRFTVTFSEAVIGMDASDFSLTPTGSLGGASVTGVSGAGSVYTVTVSTGTGSGTLRLDIPGGASINDPAGNSLSNLPYTSGQAYDVDKTAPGVSSISRVDPNPTSAAGVRFTVTFSEAVTGVDAGDFSLTPTGSLGGASVTGVSGAGSVYTVTVSTGTGSGTLRLDIPGTATITDLAGNGLSNLPYTSGQAYEVDRTAPGVASITRVDPNPTSAASVAFSVIFSEAVIGVDAGDFSLTPTGSLGGASVTGVSGAGSVYTVTVSTGTGSGTLRLDIPSGASITDPAGNSLSNLPYTGGQAYDVDRIASATLFLPVVLR
;
A
#
# COMPACT_ATOMS: atom_id res chain seq x y z
N MET A 1 26.20 -44.79 -73.59
CA MET A 1 25.96 -46.24 -73.79
C MET A 1 25.52 -46.51 -75.23
N CYS A 2 26.03 -47.55 -75.89
CA CYS A 2 25.60 -47.94 -77.24
C CYS A 2 24.98 -49.35 -77.22
N ASN A 3 23.73 -49.46 -77.66
CA ASN A 3 23.02 -50.72 -77.88
C ASN A 3 22.91 -50.94 -79.40
N ASP A 4 23.68 -51.89 -79.92
CA ASP A 4 23.71 -52.23 -81.34
C ASP A 4 23.34 -53.71 -81.55
N GLY A 5 22.45 -53.98 -82.50
CA GLY A 5 21.73 -55.26 -82.61
C GLY A 5 20.61 -55.40 -81.56
N PRO A 6 19.93 -56.55 -81.46
CA PRO A 6 18.85 -56.75 -80.50
C PRO A 6 19.39 -56.84 -79.06
N SER A 7 19.61 -55.68 -78.42
CA SER A 7 20.09 -55.53 -77.05
C SER A 7 19.07 -54.77 -76.20
N SER A 8 18.62 -55.37 -75.11
CA SER A 8 17.56 -54.81 -74.25
C SER A 8 17.95 -54.84 -72.76
N PRO A 9 19.01 -54.11 -72.36
CA PRO A 9 19.42 -54.04 -70.96
C PRO A 9 18.37 -53.33 -70.10
N THR A 10 18.31 -53.72 -68.82
CA THR A 10 17.54 -53.02 -67.79
C THR A 10 18.50 -52.19 -66.95
N LEU A 11 18.22 -50.89 -66.83
CA LEU A 11 18.99 -49.94 -66.04
C LEU A 11 18.12 -49.36 -64.94
N THR A 12 18.59 -49.50 -63.71
CA THR A 12 17.89 -49.04 -62.51
C THR A 12 18.87 -48.28 -61.64
N ASN A 13 18.55 -47.05 -61.25
CA ASN A 13 19.40 -46.21 -60.40
C ASN A 13 20.80 -46.00 -61.00
N VAL A 14 20.83 -45.52 -62.25
CA VAL A 14 22.07 -45.26 -63.01
C VAL A 14 22.13 -43.79 -63.40
N THR A 15 23.33 -43.21 -63.38
CA THR A 15 23.59 -41.86 -63.87
C THR A 15 24.51 -41.88 -65.08
N PHE A 16 24.10 -41.24 -66.17
CA PHE A 16 24.92 -40.89 -67.31
C PHE A 16 25.17 -39.38 -67.29
N SER A 17 26.40 -38.96 -67.01
CA SER A 17 26.82 -37.56 -67.04
C SER A 17 27.94 -37.36 -68.06
N GLY A 18 28.04 -36.15 -68.63
CA GLY A 18 29.24 -35.73 -69.38
C GLY A 18 29.53 -36.42 -70.71
N ASN A 19 28.66 -37.32 -71.19
CA ASN A 19 28.96 -38.14 -72.36
C ASN A 19 28.90 -37.33 -73.66
N ALA A 20 29.85 -37.54 -74.58
CA ALA A 20 29.92 -36.82 -75.84
C ALA A 20 29.74 -37.72 -77.07
N ALA A 21 28.83 -37.33 -77.96
CA ALA A 21 28.68 -37.92 -79.29
C ALA A 21 28.73 -36.84 -80.37
N THR A 22 29.44 -37.11 -81.47
CA THR A 22 29.58 -36.17 -82.59
C THR A 22 28.31 -35.99 -83.42
N ILE A 23 27.39 -36.96 -83.38
CA ILE A 23 26.17 -36.95 -84.20
C ILE A 23 24.94 -36.99 -83.28
N ASN A 24 24.61 -38.14 -82.69
CA ASN A 24 23.43 -38.31 -81.84
C ASN A 24 23.67 -39.35 -80.74
N GLY A 25 22.91 -39.26 -79.64
CA GLY A 25 22.86 -40.26 -78.57
C GLY A 25 24.03 -40.19 -77.60
N GLY A 26 24.39 -38.96 -77.18
CA GLY A 26 25.45 -38.71 -76.21
C GLY A 26 25.30 -39.57 -74.95
N GLY A 27 24.13 -39.55 -74.31
CA GLY A 27 23.86 -40.43 -73.17
C GLY A 27 23.67 -41.89 -73.58
N MET A 28 22.73 -42.15 -74.51
CA MET A 28 22.41 -43.48 -75.01
C MET A 28 22.07 -43.48 -76.51
N TYR A 29 22.64 -44.43 -77.24
CA TYR A 29 22.36 -44.71 -78.64
C TYR A 29 21.77 -46.12 -78.79
N ASN A 30 20.56 -46.26 -79.33
CA ASN A 30 19.86 -47.53 -79.52
C ASN A 30 19.60 -47.80 -81.01
N HIS A 31 19.97 -48.99 -81.47
CA HIS A 31 19.93 -49.37 -82.88
C HIS A 31 19.43 -50.82 -83.07
N VAL A 32 18.77 -51.08 -84.21
CA VAL A 32 18.39 -52.41 -84.73
C VAL A 32 17.63 -53.29 -83.72
N GLY A 33 16.40 -52.88 -83.39
CA GLY A 33 15.48 -53.70 -82.59
C GLY A 33 15.81 -53.78 -81.09
N SER A 34 16.61 -52.84 -80.58
CA SER A 34 16.90 -52.71 -79.15
C SER A 34 15.69 -52.17 -78.38
N ALA A 35 15.45 -52.68 -77.16
CA ALA A 35 14.37 -52.23 -76.29
C ALA A 35 14.80 -52.17 -74.81
N PRO A 36 15.78 -51.31 -74.45
CA PRO A 36 16.23 -51.20 -73.07
C PRO A 36 15.13 -50.60 -72.18
N THR A 37 15.15 -50.96 -70.90
CA THR A 37 14.24 -50.43 -69.87
C THR A 37 15.02 -49.59 -68.88
N LEU A 38 14.61 -48.34 -68.68
CA LEU A 38 15.26 -47.38 -67.79
C LEU A 38 14.25 -46.98 -66.70
N THR A 39 14.65 -47.10 -65.43
CA THR A 39 13.86 -46.62 -64.29
C THR A 39 14.78 -46.00 -63.25
N ASN A 40 14.43 -44.85 -62.66
CA ASN A 40 15.30 -44.12 -61.72
C ASN A 40 16.64 -43.74 -62.37
N VAL A 41 16.66 -43.38 -63.66
CA VAL A 41 17.90 -43.06 -64.38
C VAL A 41 18.04 -41.55 -64.54
N ILE A 42 19.24 -41.03 -64.34
CA ILE A 42 19.59 -39.65 -64.71
C ILE A 42 20.45 -39.68 -65.98
N ILE A 43 20.07 -38.90 -66.99
CA ILE A 43 20.90 -38.61 -68.16
C ILE A 43 21.03 -37.09 -68.30
N TRP A 44 22.20 -36.56 -67.96
CA TRP A 44 22.48 -35.13 -67.95
C TRP A 44 23.87 -34.80 -68.50
N GLY A 45 24.13 -33.52 -68.77
CA GLY A 45 25.44 -33.03 -69.23
C GLY A 45 25.96 -33.64 -70.54
N SER A 46 25.13 -34.34 -71.31
CA SER A 46 25.56 -35.10 -72.49
C SER A 46 25.47 -34.25 -73.77
N THR A 47 26.52 -34.25 -74.58
CA THR A 47 26.55 -33.56 -75.88
C THR A 47 26.16 -34.52 -77.02
N GLY A 48 25.37 -34.05 -77.98
CA GLY A 48 24.74 -34.90 -79.01
C GLY A 48 23.38 -35.50 -78.60
N GLY A 49 22.76 -35.00 -77.54
CA GLY A 49 21.42 -35.40 -77.06
C GLY A 49 21.44 -36.54 -76.03
N SER A 50 20.38 -36.66 -75.22
CA SER A 50 20.29 -37.66 -74.15
C SER A 50 20.14 -39.08 -74.69
N ILE A 51 19.08 -39.36 -75.45
CA ILE A 51 18.82 -40.69 -76.03
C ILE A 51 18.46 -40.55 -77.50
N PHE A 52 19.06 -41.38 -78.34
CA PHE A 52 18.75 -41.49 -79.76
C PHE A 52 18.40 -42.91 -80.17
N ASN A 53 17.31 -43.07 -80.92
CA ASN A 53 16.77 -44.38 -81.29
C ASN A 53 16.63 -44.49 -82.82
N ILE A 54 17.12 -45.60 -83.38
CA ILE A 54 16.87 -46.00 -84.78
C ILE A 54 16.30 -47.41 -84.76
N GLY A 55 15.04 -47.56 -85.19
CA GLY A 55 14.35 -48.85 -85.25
C GLY A 55 14.31 -49.58 -83.90
N SER A 56 14.25 -48.83 -82.80
CA SER A 56 14.38 -49.30 -81.41
C SER A 56 13.37 -48.58 -80.53
N ASN A 57 12.96 -49.20 -79.42
CA ASN A 57 11.83 -48.76 -78.59
C ASN A 57 12.11 -48.86 -77.08
N PRO A 58 12.99 -48.01 -76.52
CA PRO A 58 13.28 -48.03 -75.08
C PRO A 58 12.04 -47.65 -74.26
N THR A 59 11.90 -48.24 -73.08
CA THR A 59 10.86 -47.88 -72.10
C THR A 59 11.49 -47.15 -70.92
N ILE A 60 10.96 -45.99 -70.55
CA ILE A 60 11.58 -45.10 -69.56
C ILE A 60 10.52 -44.62 -68.57
N SER A 61 10.79 -44.68 -67.27
CA SER A 61 9.91 -44.13 -66.24
C SER A 61 10.71 -43.62 -65.04
N TYR A 62 10.15 -42.72 -64.24
CA TYR A 62 10.79 -42.17 -63.04
C TYR A 62 12.25 -41.77 -63.28
N SER A 63 12.52 -41.06 -64.37
CA SER A 63 13.87 -40.78 -64.84
C SER A 63 14.00 -39.31 -65.24
N LEU A 64 15.19 -38.74 -65.03
CA LEU A 64 15.53 -37.37 -65.36
C LEU A 64 16.36 -37.33 -66.64
N LEU A 65 15.85 -36.66 -67.67
CA LEU A 65 16.50 -36.58 -68.98
C LEU A 65 16.76 -35.13 -69.40
N GLN A 66 17.98 -34.88 -69.90
CA GLN A 66 18.31 -33.67 -70.63
C GLN A 66 17.58 -33.66 -71.98
N GLY A 67 16.75 -32.64 -72.21
CA GLY A 67 15.90 -32.53 -73.41
C GLY A 67 14.43 -32.28 -73.06
N SER A 68 13.69 -31.65 -73.97
CA SER A 68 12.37 -31.05 -73.69
C SER A 68 11.18 -32.04 -73.69
N GLY A 69 11.43 -33.35 -73.63
CA GLY A 69 10.35 -34.34 -73.63
C GLY A 69 10.83 -35.76 -73.90
N CYS A 70 9.86 -36.67 -74.05
CA CYS A 70 10.14 -38.08 -74.31
C CYS A 70 10.96 -38.27 -75.60
N PRO A 71 12.11 -38.97 -75.57
CA PRO A 71 12.93 -39.19 -76.76
C PRO A 71 12.14 -39.85 -77.89
N THR A 72 12.38 -39.42 -79.13
CA THR A 72 11.68 -39.99 -80.30
C THR A 72 11.93 -41.51 -80.38
N GLY A 73 10.86 -42.28 -80.55
CA GLY A 73 10.91 -43.75 -80.58
C GLY A 73 10.89 -44.42 -79.20
N ALA A 74 10.95 -43.66 -78.10
CA ALA A 74 10.81 -44.19 -76.74
C ALA A 74 9.34 -44.23 -76.28
N THR A 75 9.06 -45.09 -75.29
CA THR A 75 7.83 -45.07 -74.50
C THR A 75 8.15 -44.54 -73.11
N CYS A 76 7.72 -43.31 -72.80
CA CYS A 76 7.94 -42.72 -71.48
C CYS A 76 6.69 -42.85 -70.60
N GLY A 77 6.86 -43.36 -69.39
CA GLY A 77 5.82 -43.55 -68.37
C GLY A 77 5.74 -42.38 -67.38
N SER A 78 5.16 -42.65 -66.22
CA SER A 78 5.03 -41.69 -65.11
C SER A 78 6.39 -41.32 -64.50
N GLY A 79 6.43 -40.21 -63.75
CA GLY A 79 7.61 -39.78 -62.97
C GLY A 79 8.75 -39.19 -63.82
N MET A 80 8.50 -38.85 -65.08
CA MET A 80 9.56 -38.30 -65.93
C MET A 80 9.83 -36.83 -65.64
N ILE A 81 11.11 -36.48 -65.50
CA ILE A 81 11.59 -35.11 -65.34
C ILE A 81 12.39 -34.74 -66.60
N TYR A 82 12.01 -33.65 -67.25
CA TYR A 82 12.58 -33.25 -68.54
C TYR A 82 13.21 -31.87 -68.43
N ASN A 83 14.45 -31.75 -68.90
CA ASN A 83 15.16 -30.48 -69.02
C ASN A 83 15.23 -29.66 -67.72
N THR A 84 15.26 -30.35 -66.58
CA THR A 84 15.49 -29.76 -65.27
C THR A 84 16.85 -30.22 -64.79
N ASP A 85 17.67 -29.29 -64.30
CA ASP A 85 19.00 -29.59 -63.78
C ASP A 85 18.90 -30.58 -62.60
N PRO A 86 19.60 -31.73 -62.62
CA PRO A 86 19.67 -32.64 -61.48
C PRO A 86 20.45 -32.05 -60.29
N LEU A 87 21.09 -30.89 -60.44
CA LEU A 87 21.84 -30.21 -59.38
C LEU A 87 22.87 -31.13 -58.73
N PHE A 88 23.79 -31.66 -59.54
CA PHE A 88 24.95 -32.37 -59.01
C PHE A 88 25.81 -31.44 -58.15
N VAL A 89 26.47 -31.98 -57.12
CA VAL A 89 27.34 -31.18 -56.23
C VAL A 89 28.47 -30.53 -57.02
N ASP A 90 29.15 -31.31 -57.88
CA ASP A 90 30.16 -30.81 -58.82
C ASP A 90 30.33 -31.80 -59.98
N ALA A 91 29.63 -31.58 -61.09
CA ALA A 91 29.47 -32.59 -62.15
C ALA A 91 30.76 -32.94 -62.91
N ASP A 92 31.73 -32.01 -62.96
CA ASP A 92 32.98 -32.13 -63.71
C ASP A 92 34.20 -32.02 -62.78
N GLY A 93 33.98 -32.09 -61.47
CA GLY A 93 35.04 -32.04 -60.46
C GLY A 93 35.83 -30.73 -60.41
N VAL A 94 36.92 -30.78 -59.62
CA VAL A 94 37.80 -29.64 -59.37
C VAL A 94 38.53 -29.22 -60.65
N ASP A 95 38.82 -30.18 -61.54
CA ASP A 95 39.51 -29.92 -62.81
C ASP A 95 38.60 -29.39 -63.94
N ASN A 96 37.28 -29.36 -63.72
CA ASN A 96 36.25 -29.01 -64.71
C ASN A 96 36.32 -29.88 -65.99
N VAL A 97 36.69 -31.15 -65.85
CA VAL A 97 36.73 -32.13 -66.94
C VAL A 97 35.84 -33.32 -66.60
N SER A 98 34.72 -33.44 -67.31
CA SER A 98 33.80 -34.56 -67.12
C SER A 98 34.44 -35.93 -67.37
N GLY A 99 34.07 -36.93 -66.56
CA GLY A 99 34.49 -38.32 -66.65
C GLY A 99 35.79 -38.64 -65.91
N THR A 100 36.26 -37.74 -65.03
CA THR A 100 37.46 -37.92 -64.21
C THR A 100 37.10 -38.47 -62.82
N LEU A 101 38.11 -38.77 -62.01
CA LEU A 101 37.89 -39.37 -60.68
C LEU A 101 37.35 -38.37 -59.64
N ASP A 102 37.44 -37.07 -59.92
CA ASP A 102 36.97 -35.99 -59.05
C ASP A 102 35.53 -35.54 -59.36
N ASP A 103 34.89 -36.10 -60.39
CA ASP A 103 33.45 -35.93 -60.64
C ASP A 103 32.61 -36.26 -59.38
N ASN A 104 31.72 -35.35 -59.01
CA ASN A 104 30.83 -35.50 -57.87
C ASN A 104 29.36 -35.41 -58.32
N LEU A 105 28.86 -36.55 -58.80
CA LEU A 105 27.49 -36.73 -59.27
C LEU A 105 26.46 -36.97 -58.15
N ARG A 106 26.82 -36.70 -56.88
CA ARG A 106 25.85 -36.67 -55.77
C ARG A 106 24.89 -35.50 -55.97
N LEU A 107 23.67 -35.66 -55.48
CA LEU A 107 22.62 -34.65 -55.59
C LEU A 107 22.78 -33.60 -54.48
N GLN A 108 22.61 -32.32 -54.80
CA GLN A 108 22.37 -31.29 -53.79
C GLN A 108 20.96 -31.46 -53.21
N LEU A 109 20.74 -31.15 -51.92
CA LEU A 109 19.46 -31.39 -51.22
C LEU A 109 18.22 -30.68 -51.82
N THR A 110 18.40 -29.78 -52.79
CA THR A 110 17.30 -29.14 -53.53
C THR A 110 17.07 -29.76 -54.91
N SER A 111 17.71 -30.89 -55.22
CA SER A 111 17.59 -31.57 -56.50
C SER A 111 16.17 -32.07 -56.76
N PRO A 112 15.64 -31.93 -57.99
CA PRO A 112 14.35 -32.53 -58.35
C PRO A 112 14.41 -34.05 -58.47
N ALA A 113 15.60 -34.66 -58.40
CA ALA A 113 15.79 -36.10 -58.46
C ALA A 113 15.69 -36.78 -57.09
N ILE A 114 15.65 -36.01 -56.00
CA ILE A 114 15.50 -36.51 -54.63
C ILE A 114 14.04 -36.88 -54.38
N ASP A 115 13.79 -38.02 -53.73
CA ASP A 115 12.46 -38.56 -53.38
C ASP A 115 11.49 -38.65 -54.58
N ALA A 116 12.05 -38.81 -55.79
CA ALA A 116 11.32 -38.73 -57.06
C ALA A 116 11.32 -40.04 -57.86
N GLY A 117 12.06 -41.04 -57.41
CA GLY A 117 12.18 -42.35 -58.05
C GLY A 117 10.99 -43.29 -57.78
N ASN A 118 11.17 -44.56 -58.15
CA ASN A 118 10.20 -45.62 -57.96
C ASN A 118 10.80 -46.75 -57.13
N ASN A 119 10.26 -46.98 -55.94
CA ASN A 119 10.71 -48.02 -55.01
C ASN A 119 10.49 -49.44 -55.56
N ASN A 120 9.61 -49.57 -56.57
CA ASN A 120 9.30 -50.84 -57.23
C ASN A 120 10.05 -51.01 -58.56
N ALA A 121 11.12 -50.25 -58.79
CA ALA A 121 11.89 -50.35 -60.03
C ALA A 121 12.46 -51.77 -60.24
N PRO A 122 12.47 -52.31 -61.48
CA PRO A 122 12.99 -53.64 -61.76
C PRO A 122 14.44 -53.79 -61.28
N GLY A 123 14.74 -54.82 -60.48
CA GLY A 123 16.10 -55.08 -59.98
C GLY A 123 16.53 -54.26 -58.76
N LEU A 124 15.68 -53.37 -58.24
CA LEU A 124 15.98 -52.63 -56.98
C LEU A 124 15.75 -53.48 -55.73
N SER A 125 14.95 -54.55 -55.83
CA SER A 125 14.65 -55.44 -54.69
C SER A 125 15.92 -56.08 -54.13
N GLY A 126 16.15 -55.89 -52.82
CA GLY A 126 17.33 -56.40 -52.10
C GLY A 126 18.57 -55.50 -52.19
N ILE A 127 18.52 -54.41 -52.95
CA ILE A 127 19.57 -53.39 -52.95
C ILE A 127 19.30 -52.43 -51.80
N THR A 128 20.15 -52.50 -50.77
CA THR A 128 19.99 -51.69 -49.56
C THR A 128 20.94 -50.50 -49.50
N THR A 129 21.91 -50.43 -50.42
CA THR A 129 22.91 -49.36 -50.43
C THR A 129 23.09 -48.73 -51.80
N ASP A 130 23.54 -47.49 -51.81
CA ASP A 130 23.88 -46.74 -53.02
C ASP A 130 25.32 -46.98 -53.49
N LEU A 131 25.78 -46.20 -54.46
CA LEU A 131 27.15 -46.32 -54.97
C LEU A 131 28.22 -45.94 -53.92
N ASP A 132 27.88 -45.10 -52.94
CA ASP A 132 28.75 -44.74 -51.81
C ASP A 132 28.67 -45.74 -50.65
N GLY A 133 27.76 -46.72 -50.72
CA GLY A 133 27.48 -47.64 -49.61
C GLY A 133 26.54 -47.06 -48.55
N ASN A 134 25.98 -45.86 -48.79
CA ASN A 134 24.94 -45.27 -47.94
C ASN A 134 23.61 -45.97 -48.16
N LYS A 135 22.61 -45.77 -47.30
CA LYS A 135 21.29 -46.41 -47.49
C LYS A 135 20.69 -45.97 -48.83
N ARG A 136 20.07 -46.93 -49.53
CA ARG A 136 19.38 -46.70 -50.82
C ARG A 136 17.95 -46.16 -50.67
N PHE A 137 17.47 -46.02 -49.44
CA PHE A 137 16.14 -45.51 -49.15
C PHE A 137 16.28 -44.65 -47.90
N GLU A 138 16.46 -43.35 -48.10
CA GLU A 138 16.58 -42.36 -47.04
C GLU A 138 15.66 -41.20 -47.40
N ASP A 139 14.83 -40.76 -46.46
CA ASP A 139 13.92 -39.62 -46.66
C ASP A 139 14.68 -38.33 -46.38
N ILE A 140 14.47 -37.29 -47.19
CA ILE A 140 14.89 -35.93 -46.89
C ILE A 140 13.64 -35.15 -46.51
N PRO A 141 13.32 -34.96 -45.21
CA PRO A 141 12.01 -34.46 -44.77
C PRO A 141 11.62 -33.07 -45.33
N THR A 142 12.59 -32.31 -45.81
CA THR A 142 12.39 -30.99 -46.42
C THR A 142 12.06 -31.05 -47.92
N VAL A 143 12.22 -32.21 -48.56
CA VAL A 143 11.95 -32.46 -49.97
C VAL A 143 10.58 -33.17 -50.10
N PRO A 144 9.68 -32.69 -50.97
CA PRO A 144 8.42 -33.38 -51.18
C PRO A 144 8.60 -34.73 -51.88
N ASP A 145 8.00 -35.78 -51.30
CA ASP A 145 7.80 -37.09 -51.93
C ASP A 145 7.01 -36.97 -53.24
N THR A 146 7.69 -37.07 -54.39
CA THR A 146 7.06 -37.03 -55.73
C THR A 146 7.11 -38.35 -56.48
N GLY A 147 7.90 -39.30 -55.98
CA GLY A 147 8.09 -40.60 -56.57
C GLY A 147 6.94 -41.59 -56.30
N ASN A 148 7.23 -42.87 -56.47
CA ASN A 148 6.25 -43.95 -56.34
C ASN A 148 6.70 -45.07 -55.42
N GLY A 149 5.98 -45.22 -54.32
CA GLY A 149 6.23 -46.19 -53.27
C GLY A 149 5.80 -45.64 -51.92
N PRO A 150 5.79 -46.46 -50.86
CA PRO A 150 5.76 -45.93 -49.51
C PRO A 150 7.10 -45.25 -49.18
N PRO A 151 7.11 -44.07 -48.53
CA PRO A 151 8.33 -43.44 -48.05
C PRO A 151 9.12 -44.36 -47.09
N PRO A 152 10.46 -44.23 -47.00
CA PRO A 152 11.33 -43.34 -47.80
C PRO A 152 11.33 -43.68 -49.31
N ILE A 153 11.33 -42.67 -50.18
CA ILE A 153 11.29 -42.83 -51.65
C ILE A 153 12.71 -42.78 -52.21
N VAL A 154 13.09 -43.75 -53.02
CA VAL A 154 14.41 -43.79 -53.66
C VAL A 154 14.64 -42.61 -54.59
N ASP A 155 15.86 -42.09 -54.61
CA ASP A 155 16.26 -41.04 -55.55
C ASP A 155 16.41 -41.58 -56.98
N MET A 156 16.40 -40.68 -57.96
CA MET A 156 16.86 -41.02 -59.30
C MET A 156 18.39 -41.01 -59.35
N GLY A 157 18.96 -41.93 -60.13
CA GLY A 157 20.39 -42.00 -60.38
C GLY A 157 21.15 -42.92 -59.44
N ALA A 158 22.48 -42.83 -59.51
CA ALA A 158 23.39 -43.75 -58.85
C ALA A 158 23.53 -43.53 -57.34
N TYR A 159 23.33 -42.32 -56.86
CA TYR A 159 23.52 -41.90 -55.47
C TYR A 159 22.18 -41.58 -54.81
N GLU A 160 22.10 -41.83 -53.51
CA GLU A 160 21.01 -41.37 -52.66
C GLU A 160 21.46 -40.12 -51.89
N ALA A 161 20.63 -39.09 -51.83
CA ALA A 161 20.81 -38.00 -50.88
C ALA A 161 20.71 -38.55 -49.46
N GLN A 162 21.52 -37.99 -48.55
CA GLN A 162 21.50 -38.37 -47.15
C GLN A 162 21.05 -37.18 -46.33
N ASP A 163 20.14 -37.43 -45.39
CA ASP A 163 19.77 -36.41 -44.43
C ASP A 163 20.94 -36.17 -43.46
N THR A 164 21.40 -34.93 -43.44
CA THR A 164 22.51 -34.46 -42.61
C THR A 164 22.09 -33.29 -41.73
N ILE A 165 20.80 -32.96 -41.74
CA ILE A 165 20.25 -31.82 -41.02
C ILE A 165 19.89 -32.30 -39.62
N ALA A 166 20.44 -31.62 -38.61
CA ALA A 166 20.11 -31.91 -37.23
C ALA A 166 18.73 -31.33 -36.88
N PRO A 167 17.85 -32.08 -36.17
CA PRO A 167 16.58 -31.54 -35.73
C PRO A 167 16.80 -30.38 -34.75
N THR A 168 16.23 -29.23 -35.07
CA THR A 168 16.11 -28.12 -34.12
C THR A 168 14.89 -28.34 -33.22
N VAL A 169 14.90 -27.81 -32.00
CA VAL A 169 13.78 -27.95 -31.08
C VAL A 169 13.47 -26.65 -30.35
N THR A 170 12.20 -26.36 -30.18
CA THR A 170 11.70 -25.33 -29.27
C THR A 170 11.03 -25.97 -28.07
N VAL A 171 11.18 -25.39 -26.88
CA VAL A 171 10.47 -25.81 -25.66
C VAL A 171 9.79 -24.60 -25.07
N ASN A 172 8.46 -24.65 -24.93
CA ASN A 172 7.70 -23.55 -24.33
C ASN A 172 6.64 -24.06 -23.36
N GLN A 173 6.22 -23.25 -22.39
CA GLN A 173 5.11 -23.60 -21.51
C GLN A 173 3.82 -23.81 -22.33
N ALA A 174 2.94 -24.70 -21.86
CA ALA A 174 1.68 -24.97 -22.54
C ALA A 174 0.75 -23.74 -22.48
N ALA A 175 0.14 -23.35 -23.62
CA ALA A 175 -0.57 -22.07 -23.75
C ALA A 175 -1.76 -21.84 -22.78
N ALA A 176 -2.33 -22.89 -22.19
CA ALA A 176 -3.45 -22.80 -21.24
C ALA A 176 -3.02 -23.01 -19.77
N GLN A 177 -1.71 -23.15 -19.53
CA GLN A 177 -1.19 -23.33 -18.19
C GLN A 177 -1.16 -22.00 -17.43
N PRO A 178 -1.70 -21.95 -16.20
CA PRO A 178 -1.48 -20.80 -15.33
C PRO A 178 0.01 -20.66 -14.97
N ASP A 179 0.51 -19.44 -15.03
CA ASP A 179 1.83 -19.07 -14.51
C ASP A 179 1.71 -17.74 -13.76
N PRO A 180 1.79 -17.74 -12.43
CA PRO A 180 2.13 -18.86 -11.53
C PRO A 180 1.00 -19.90 -11.37
N THR A 181 1.33 -21.08 -10.81
CA THR A 181 0.36 -22.14 -10.46
C THR A 181 0.73 -22.91 -9.19
N ASN A 182 -0.27 -23.36 -8.44
CA ASN A 182 -0.10 -24.33 -7.35
C ASN A 182 -0.42 -25.78 -7.76
N SER A 183 -0.77 -26.00 -9.03
CA SER A 183 -1.24 -27.28 -9.54
C SER A 183 -0.14 -28.05 -10.26
N ALA A 184 -0.21 -29.38 -10.17
CA ALA A 184 0.66 -30.30 -10.89
C ALA A 184 -0.18 -31.34 -11.64
N PRO A 185 0.27 -31.86 -12.81
CA PRO A 185 1.56 -31.58 -13.44
C PRO A 185 1.68 -30.20 -14.12
N ILE A 186 2.91 -29.71 -14.25
CA ILE A 186 3.29 -28.60 -15.13
C ILE A 186 3.65 -29.15 -16.52
N TYR A 187 3.13 -28.54 -17.57
CA TYR A 187 3.25 -28.96 -18.96
C TYR A 187 4.08 -27.99 -19.79
N PHE A 188 5.03 -28.56 -20.54
CA PHE A 188 5.78 -27.89 -21.61
C PHE A 188 5.52 -28.58 -22.94
N ILE A 189 5.59 -27.83 -24.04
CA ILE A 189 5.48 -28.34 -25.40
C ILE A 189 6.84 -28.24 -26.07
N ALA A 190 7.36 -29.38 -26.52
CA ALA A 190 8.52 -29.47 -27.37
C ALA A 190 8.08 -29.62 -28.84
N VAL A 191 8.63 -28.79 -29.73
CA VAL A 191 8.37 -28.85 -31.17
C VAL A 191 9.69 -28.95 -31.91
N PHE A 192 9.90 -30.06 -32.61
CA PHE A 192 11.05 -30.32 -33.46
C PHE A 192 10.80 -29.82 -34.90
N SER A 193 11.86 -29.43 -35.61
CA SER A 193 11.76 -28.97 -37.01
C SER A 193 11.40 -30.07 -38.01
N GLU A 194 11.57 -31.33 -37.62
CA GLU A 194 11.29 -32.52 -38.44
C GLU A 194 10.94 -33.72 -37.56
N PRO A 195 10.40 -34.82 -38.12
CA PRO A 195 10.08 -36.02 -37.37
C PRO A 195 11.30 -36.63 -36.69
N ILE A 196 11.20 -36.88 -35.38
CA ILE A 196 12.22 -37.61 -34.64
C ILE A 196 11.91 -39.11 -34.54
N SER A 197 12.94 -39.92 -34.26
CA SER A 197 12.78 -41.28 -33.76
C SER A 197 12.20 -41.24 -32.34
N THR A 198 10.88 -41.39 -32.22
CA THR A 198 10.14 -41.17 -30.96
C THR A 198 10.59 -42.02 -29.78
N THR A 199 11.25 -43.16 -30.03
CA THR A 199 11.84 -44.02 -28.99
C THR A 199 13.11 -43.45 -28.35
N THR A 200 13.74 -42.46 -29.00
CA THR A 200 14.94 -41.78 -28.50
C THR A 200 14.61 -40.62 -27.58
N PHE A 201 13.39 -40.08 -27.63
CA PHE A 201 13.00 -38.98 -26.76
C PHE A 201 12.32 -39.48 -25.49
N THR A 202 13.05 -39.42 -24.38
CA THR A 202 12.65 -39.93 -23.07
C THR A 202 12.70 -38.84 -22.01
N ALA A 203 12.29 -39.17 -20.78
CA ALA A 203 12.39 -38.28 -19.64
C ALA A 203 13.84 -37.87 -19.31
N ALA A 204 14.84 -38.67 -19.69
CA ALA A 204 16.26 -38.39 -19.43
C ALA A 204 16.80 -37.26 -20.31
N ASP A 205 16.14 -36.97 -21.43
CA ASP A 205 16.57 -35.97 -22.42
C ASP A 205 16.06 -34.56 -22.09
N VAL A 206 15.21 -34.44 -21.06
CA VAL A 206 14.73 -33.16 -20.54
C VAL A 206 15.54 -32.76 -19.32
N SER A 207 16.27 -31.65 -19.43
CA SER A 207 17.02 -31.05 -18.34
C SER A 207 16.15 -30.06 -17.55
N LEU A 208 16.06 -30.32 -16.24
CA LEU A 208 15.44 -29.43 -15.24
C LEU A 208 16.49 -28.66 -14.42
N SER A 209 17.75 -28.62 -14.87
CA SER A 209 18.87 -28.05 -14.10
C SER A 209 18.72 -26.56 -13.74
N GLY A 210 17.89 -25.81 -14.48
CA GLY A 210 17.52 -24.43 -14.15
C GLY A 210 16.41 -24.28 -13.11
N SER A 211 15.73 -25.38 -12.75
CA SER A 211 14.59 -25.35 -11.82
C SER A 211 15.05 -25.13 -10.38
N THR A 212 14.27 -24.33 -9.65
CA THR A 212 14.45 -24.10 -8.20
C THR A 212 13.38 -24.77 -7.35
N ALA A 213 12.25 -25.20 -7.95
CA ALA A 213 11.23 -25.97 -7.24
C ALA A 213 11.78 -27.35 -6.84
N PRO A 214 11.89 -27.66 -5.53
CA PRO A 214 12.52 -28.90 -5.07
C PRO A 214 11.67 -30.12 -5.42
N GLY A 215 12.30 -31.20 -5.89
CA GLY A 215 11.63 -32.46 -6.22
C GLY A 215 10.99 -32.51 -7.62
N ALA A 216 11.12 -31.45 -8.43
CA ALA A 216 10.66 -31.45 -9.81
C ALA A 216 11.28 -32.62 -10.60
N SER A 217 10.43 -33.43 -11.23
CA SER A 217 10.82 -34.57 -12.05
C SER A 217 9.93 -34.66 -13.28
N VAL A 218 10.52 -35.05 -14.40
CA VAL A 218 9.79 -35.36 -15.63
C VAL A 218 9.05 -36.67 -15.42
N VAL A 219 7.72 -36.65 -15.53
CA VAL A 219 6.86 -37.83 -15.29
C VAL A 219 6.38 -38.49 -16.57
N SER A 220 6.28 -37.74 -17.68
CA SER A 220 6.00 -38.30 -18.99
C SER A 220 6.45 -37.37 -20.11
N VAL A 221 6.86 -37.97 -21.22
CA VAL A 221 7.03 -37.32 -22.52
C VAL A 221 6.09 -38.04 -23.47
N THR A 222 5.10 -37.33 -24.01
CA THR A 222 4.04 -37.94 -24.81
C THR A 222 3.89 -37.17 -26.11
N GLN A 223 3.93 -37.87 -27.23
CA GLN A 223 3.62 -37.29 -28.52
C GLN A 223 2.16 -36.82 -28.55
N ILE A 224 1.91 -35.63 -29.08
CA ILE A 224 0.56 -35.08 -29.25
C ILE A 224 0.30 -34.74 -30.71
N ALA A 225 -0.93 -34.33 -31.02
CA ALA A 225 -1.31 -33.89 -32.35
C ALA A 225 -0.27 -32.87 -32.90
N PRO A 226 0.19 -33.03 -34.16
CA PRO A 226 -0.38 -33.87 -35.22
C PRO A 226 -0.01 -35.37 -35.21
N ASN A 227 0.81 -35.85 -34.27
CA ASN A 227 1.30 -37.24 -34.18
C ASN A 227 2.18 -37.70 -35.36
N ASP A 228 2.96 -36.78 -35.93
CA ASP A 228 3.86 -37.01 -37.09
C ASP A 228 5.35 -37.14 -36.72
N GLY A 229 5.67 -36.99 -35.44
CA GLY A 229 7.02 -37.12 -34.88
C GLY A 229 7.62 -35.79 -34.46
N THR A 230 6.89 -34.68 -34.58
CA THR A 230 7.43 -33.34 -34.35
C THR A 230 7.04 -32.73 -33.01
N THR A 231 5.87 -33.08 -32.44
CA THR A 231 5.27 -32.35 -31.31
C THR A 231 5.02 -33.24 -30.09
N PHE A 232 5.54 -32.82 -28.94
CA PHE A 232 5.50 -33.59 -27.69
C PHE A 232 5.11 -32.72 -26.50
N GLN A 233 4.30 -33.27 -25.60
CA GLN A 233 4.04 -32.71 -24.29
C GLN A 233 4.96 -33.35 -23.25
N ILE A 234 5.66 -32.51 -22.51
CA ILE A 234 6.49 -32.87 -21.36
C ILE A 234 5.68 -32.53 -20.11
N ALA A 235 5.42 -33.51 -19.26
CA ALA A 235 4.76 -33.30 -17.96
C ALA A 235 5.79 -33.40 -16.84
N ILE A 236 5.79 -32.42 -15.95
CA ILE A 236 6.68 -32.32 -14.78
C ILE A 236 5.82 -32.31 -13.51
N ALA A 237 6.17 -33.15 -12.55
CA ALA A 237 5.49 -33.23 -11.26
C ALA A 237 6.50 -33.56 -10.15
N GLY A 238 6.01 -33.83 -8.94
CA GLY A 238 6.86 -34.19 -7.79
C GLY A 238 7.44 -33.02 -7.02
N MET A 239 7.10 -31.77 -7.40
CA MET A 239 7.49 -30.58 -6.65
C MET A 239 6.96 -30.66 -5.21
N THR A 240 7.86 -30.43 -4.25
CA THR A 240 7.62 -30.53 -2.80
C THR A 240 7.65 -29.16 -2.10
N GLY A 241 7.94 -28.10 -2.85
CA GLY A 241 8.03 -26.72 -2.37
C GLY A 241 7.89 -25.74 -3.53
N SER A 242 7.60 -24.48 -3.20
CA SER A 242 7.53 -23.40 -4.19
C SER A 242 8.89 -23.14 -4.85
N GLY A 243 8.86 -22.69 -6.10
CA GLY A 243 10.03 -22.34 -6.90
C GLY A 243 9.68 -22.31 -8.39
N THR A 244 10.68 -22.07 -9.23
CA THR A 244 10.51 -22.04 -10.69
C THR A 244 10.80 -23.42 -11.26
N VAL A 245 10.00 -23.88 -12.22
CA VAL A 245 10.26 -25.05 -13.04
C VAL A 245 10.68 -24.58 -14.43
N ILE A 246 11.88 -24.98 -14.84
CA ILE A 246 12.47 -24.63 -16.14
C ILE A 246 12.80 -25.91 -16.87
N ALA A 247 12.24 -26.09 -18.06
CA ALA A 247 12.49 -27.24 -18.92
C ALA A 247 13.34 -26.88 -20.13
N SER A 248 14.33 -27.70 -20.46
CA SER A 248 15.16 -27.57 -21.65
C SER A 248 15.53 -28.94 -22.20
N ILE A 249 15.87 -29.02 -23.48
CA ILE A 249 16.38 -30.26 -24.10
C ILE A 249 17.83 -29.97 -24.52
N PRO A 250 18.83 -30.59 -23.89
CA PRO A 250 20.23 -30.47 -24.32
C PRO A 250 20.44 -30.99 -25.75
N ALA A 251 21.53 -30.58 -26.39
CA ALA A 251 21.92 -31.16 -27.68
C ALA A 251 22.32 -32.63 -27.50
N GLY A 252 22.06 -33.47 -28.52
CA GLY A 252 22.59 -34.84 -28.56
C GLY A 252 21.66 -35.94 -28.02
N GLY A 253 20.60 -35.60 -27.29
CA GLY A 253 19.75 -36.58 -26.58
C GLY A 253 18.73 -37.27 -27.48
N VAL A 254 18.28 -36.59 -28.53
CA VAL A 254 17.19 -37.05 -29.42
C VAL A 254 17.71 -37.17 -30.84
N GLN A 255 17.32 -38.24 -31.54
CA GLN A 255 17.72 -38.48 -32.93
C GLN A 255 16.51 -38.53 -33.85
N ASP A 256 16.70 -38.16 -35.11
CA ASP A 256 15.79 -38.44 -36.20
C ASP A 256 15.93 -39.90 -36.70
N PRO A 257 15.19 -40.33 -37.74
CA PRO A 257 15.36 -41.64 -38.36
C PRO A 257 16.69 -41.83 -39.11
N ALA A 258 17.33 -40.75 -39.53
CA ALA A 258 18.63 -40.74 -40.20
C ALA A 258 19.81 -40.90 -39.22
N GLY A 259 19.57 -40.65 -37.93
CA GLY A 259 20.56 -40.69 -36.86
C GLY A 259 21.20 -39.33 -36.56
N ASN A 260 20.73 -38.23 -37.15
CA ASN A 260 21.21 -36.91 -36.78
C ASN A 260 20.67 -36.56 -35.39
N VAL A 261 21.55 -36.03 -34.55
CA VAL A 261 21.21 -35.65 -33.17
C VAL A 261 20.70 -34.22 -33.09
N ASN A 262 19.76 -33.96 -32.19
CA ASN A 262 19.16 -32.64 -32.03
C ASN A 262 20.16 -31.57 -31.58
N LEU A 263 19.91 -30.33 -32.01
CA LEU A 263 20.51 -29.15 -31.39
C LEU A 263 19.83 -28.83 -30.05
N ALA A 264 20.50 -28.05 -29.21
CA ALA A 264 19.94 -27.62 -27.92
C ALA A 264 18.67 -26.78 -28.13
N SER A 265 17.69 -26.96 -27.24
CA SER A 265 16.40 -26.27 -27.34
C SER A 265 16.52 -24.77 -27.23
N THR A 266 15.72 -24.06 -28.01
CA THR A 266 15.44 -22.64 -27.83
C THR A 266 14.05 -22.44 -27.21
N SER A 267 13.78 -21.27 -26.65
CA SER A 267 12.48 -20.97 -26.03
C SER A 267 12.12 -19.50 -26.20
N THR A 268 10.82 -19.22 -26.31
CA THR A 268 10.26 -17.91 -26.00
C THR A 268 9.90 -17.82 -24.53
N ASP A 269 9.42 -18.93 -23.94
CA ASP A 269 9.10 -19.03 -22.53
C ASP A 269 9.08 -20.50 -22.07
N ASN A 270 10.14 -20.94 -21.40
CA ASN A 270 10.29 -22.29 -20.86
C ASN A 270 10.34 -22.30 -19.32
N SER A 271 9.71 -21.32 -18.68
CA SER A 271 9.68 -21.17 -17.23
C SER A 271 8.25 -21.13 -16.72
N VAL A 272 7.98 -21.80 -15.60
CA VAL A 272 6.68 -21.73 -14.89
C VAL A 272 6.95 -21.58 -13.41
N THR A 273 6.29 -20.62 -12.78
CA THR A 273 6.38 -20.42 -11.33
C THR A 273 5.42 -21.36 -10.62
N TYR A 274 5.97 -22.31 -9.86
CA TYR A 274 5.21 -23.21 -9.00
C TYR A 274 5.16 -22.65 -7.59
N ASP A 275 3.96 -22.44 -7.06
CA ASP A 275 3.80 -21.88 -5.72
C ASP A 275 2.70 -22.59 -4.94
N ILE A 276 3.08 -23.23 -3.84
CA ILE A 276 2.16 -23.91 -2.91
C ILE A 276 2.14 -23.24 -1.53
N THR A 277 2.80 -22.09 -1.40
CA THR A 277 2.81 -21.34 -0.14
C THR A 277 1.56 -20.51 -0.08
N ALA A 278 0.75 -20.70 0.95
CA ALA A 278 -0.44 -19.89 1.14
C ALA A 278 -0.08 -18.51 1.71
N PRO A 279 -0.69 -17.42 1.22
CA PRO A 279 -0.50 -16.11 1.81
C PRO A 279 -0.99 -16.09 3.27
N THR A 280 -0.43 -15.20 4.08
CA THR A 280 -0.85 -14.90 5.45
C THR A 280 -0.97 -13.40 5.67
N VAL A 281 -1.79 -12.98 6.64
CA VAL A 281 -1.89 -11.57 7.05
C VAL A 281 -0.72 -11.24 7.97
N VAL A 282 0.10 -10.27 7.58
CA VAL A 282 1.24 -9.78 8.38
C VAL A 282 0.77 -8.71 9.36
N SER A 283 0.00 -7.72 8.91
CA SER A 283 -0.48 -6.63 9.77
C SER A 283 -1.71 -5.92 9.23
N ILE A 284 -2.54 -5.41 10.14
CA ILE A 284 -3.56 -4.38 9.87
C ILE A 284 -3.27 -3.17 10.75
N THR A 285 -2.87 -2.06 10.13
CA THR A 285 -2.46 -0.82 10.82
C THR A 285 -3.29 0.37 10.39
N ARG A 286 -3.35 1.40 11.23
CA ARG A 286 -4.03 2.67 10.93
C ARG A 286 -3.21 3.49 9.94
N ALA A 287 -3.85 4.08 8.94
CA ALA A 287 -3.23 4.98 7.98
C ALA A 287 -3.50 6.48 8.26
N ASP A 288 -4.51 6.79 9.08
CA ASP A 288 -4.95 8.14 9.42
C ASP A 288 -4.69 8.47 10.91
N PRO A 289 -4.77 9.75 11.32
CA PRO A 289 -4.59 10.16 12.71
C PRO A 289 -5.60 9.52 13.69
N ASN A 290 -5.18 9.40 14.95
CA ASN A 290 -5.98 8.84 16.05
C ASN A 290 -5.70 9.59 17.37
N PRO A 291 -6.70 9.94 18.18
CA PRO A 291 -8.15 9.75 17.97
C PRO A 291 -8.70 10.62 16.82
N THR A 292 -9.95 10.38 16.40
CA THR A 292 -10.54 11.08 15.24
C THR A 292 -12.06 11.23 15.32
N ASN A 293 -12.58 12.35 14.81
CA ASN A 293 -14.01 12.56 14.57
C ASN A 293 -14.43 12.43 13.10
N ALA A 294 -13.49 12.06 12.22
CA ALA A 294 -13.71 12.02 10.78
C ALA A 294 -14.81 11.02 10.38
N ALA A 295 -15.51 11.33 9.27
CA ALA A 295 -16.56 10.46 8.73
C ALA A 295 -16.02 9.14 8.14
N GLY A 296 -14.73 9.08 7.81
CA GLY A 296 -14.07 7.88 7.31
C GLY A 296 -12.61 7.83 7.71
N VAL A 297 -12.08 6.61 7.77
CA VAL A 297 -10.70 6.28 8.12
C VAL A 297 -10.19 5.17 7.21
N ARG A 298 -8.88 4.99 7.17
CA ARG A 298 -8.21 3.98 6.35
C ARG A 298 -7.34 3.05 7.17
N PHE A 299 -7.30 1.79 6.77
CA PHE A 299 -6.37 0.79 7.29
C PHE A 299 -5.41 0.35 6.20
N THR A 300 -4.14 0.15 6.55
CA THR A 300 -3.17 -0.52 5.70
C THR A 300 -3.07 -1.98 6.11
N VAL A 301 -3.43 -2.87 5.18
CA VAL A 301 -3.35 -4.33 5.31
C VAL A 301 -2.11 -4.80 4.55
N THR A 302 -1.29 -5.62 5.20
CA THR A 302 -0.07 -6.20 4.61
C THR A 302 -0.13 -7.71 4.71
N PHE A 303 0.19 -8.39 3.62
CA PHE A 303 0.24 -9.84 3.48
C PHE A 303 1.69 -10.32 3.31
N SER A 304 1.94 -11.62 3.50
CA SER A 304 3.27 -12.23 3.34
C SER A 304 3.74 -12.25 1.88
N GLU A 305 2.82 -12.15 0.94
CA GLU A 305 3.05 -12.18 -0.50
C GLU A 305 1.88 -11.52 -1.26
N ALA A 306 1.95 -11.53 -2.59
CA ALA A 306 0.93 -10.91 -3.41
C ALA A 306 -0.40 -11.68 -3.35
N VAL A 307 -1.52 -10.95 -3.24
CA VAL A 307 -2.86 -11.52 -3.22
C VAL A 307 -3.74 -10.93 -4.34
N ILE A 308 -4.82 -11.63 -4.65
CA ILE A 308 -5.87 -11.29 -5.61
C ILE A 308 -7.25 -11.61 -5.01
N GLY A 309 -8.32 -11.13 -5.66
CA GLY A 309 -9.69 -11.43 -5.25
C GLY A 309 -10.19 -10.65 -4.03
N MET A 310 -9.38 -9.76 -3.46
CA MET A 310 -9.74 -8.99 -2.27
C MET A 310 -10.84 -7.95 -2.56
N ASP A 311 -11.92 -8.01 -1.81
CA ASP A 311 -13.03 -7.07 -1.86
C ASP A 311 -13.57 -6.69 -0.46
N ALA A 312 -14.64 -5.89 -0.39
CA ALA A 312 -15.19 -5.40 0.87
C ALA A 312 -15.81 -6.51 1.75
N SER A 313 -16.21 -7.64 1.17
CA SER A 313 -16.80 -8.79 1.88
C SER A 313 -15.77 -9.63 2.64
N ASP A 314 -14.49 -9.51 2.28
CA ASP A 314 -13.37 -10.13 2.98
C ASP A 314 -13.03 -9.46 4.31
N PHE A 315 -13.80 -8.46 4.73
CA PHE A 315 -13.56 -7.69 5.95
C PHE A 315 -14.76 -7.70 6.86
N SER A 316 -14.49 -7.76 8.16
CA SER A 316 -15.47 -7.46 9.19
C SER A 316 -14.99 -6.30 10.05
N LEU A 317 -15.93 -5.55 10.61
CA LEU A 317 -15.65 -4.47 11.54
C LEU A 317 -16.07 -4.89 12.94
N THR A 318 -15.24 -4.58 13.92
CA THR A 318 -15.53 -4.79 15.35
C THR A 318 -15.66 -3.43 16.05
N PRO A 319 -16.82 -2.76 15.96
CA PRO A 319 -17.08 -1.52 16.67
C PRO A 319 -17.39 -1.74 18.15
N THR A 320 -17.08 -0.76 19.00
CA THR A 320 -17.49 -0.71 20.42
C THR A 320 -18.18 0.61 20.75
N GLY A 321 -18.68 0.77 21.98
CA GLY A 321 -19.32 2.01 22.43
C GLY A 321 -20.69 2.24 21.78
N SER A 322 -20.95 3.49 21.39
CA SER A 322 -22.18 3.88 20.67
C SER A 322 -22.00 3.93 19.16
N LEU A 323 -20.86 3.44 18.65
CA LEU A 323 -20.54 3.50 17.24
C LEU A 323 -21.51 2.62 16.40
N GLY A 324 -22.31 3.26 15.55
CA GLY A 324 -23.34 2.62 14.75
C GLY A 324 -23.22 2.95 13.26
N GLY A 325 -23.44 1.95 12.41
CA GLY A 325 -23.45 2.12 10.94
C GLY A 325 -22.07 2.22 10.30
N ALA A 326 -21.01 1.78 10.99
CA ALA A 326 -19.69 1.66 10.38
C ALA A 326 -19.69 0.59 9.27
N SER A 327 -19.00 0.86 8.16
CA SER A 327 -18.96 -0.04 7.01
C SER A 327 -17.68 0.11 6.20
N VAL A 328 -17.23 -0.98 5.57
CA VAL A 328 -16.14 -0.93 4.59
C VAL A 328 -16.68 -0.34 3.30
N THR A 329 -16.07 0.76 2.84
CA THR A 329 -16.55 1.53 1.69
C THR A 329 -15.67 1.37 0.45
N GLY A 330 -14.45 0.86 0.60
CA GLY A 330 -13.59 0.59 -0.53
C GLY A 330 -12.32 -0.16 -0.16
N VAL A 331 -11.80 -0.90 -1.12
CA VAL A 331 -10.52 -1.59 -1.05
C VAL A 331 -9.69 -1.14 -2.26
N SER A 332 -8.44 -0.76 -2.03
CA SER A 332 -7.53 -0.29 -3.08
C SER A 332 -6.11 -0.76 -2.79
N GLY A 333 -5.31 -0.98 -3.82
CA GLY A 333 -3.96 -1.54 -3.70
C GLY A 333 -3.75 -2.71 -4.65
N ALA A 334 -2.55 -3.27 -4.62
CA ALA A 334 -2.14 -4.41 -5.42
C ALA A 334 -0.93 -5.10 -4.77
N GLY A 335 -0.65 -6.34 -5.18
CA GLY A 335 0.47 -7.10 -4.62
C GLY A 335 0.17 -7.49 -3.18
N SER A 336 1.09 -7.22 -2.25
CA SER A 336 0.97 -7.63 -0.85
C SER A 336 0.45 -6.54 0.09
N VAL A 337 0.14 -5.34 -0.41
CA VAL A 337 -0.26 -4.19 0.42
C VAL A 337 -1.51 -3.53 -0.12
N TYR A 338 -2.51 -3.40 0.75
CA TYR A 338 -3.79 -2.78 0.43
C TYR A 338 -4.17 -1.72 1.44
N THR A 339 -4.94 -0.74 0.98
CA THR A 339 -5.61 0.26 1.78
C THR A 339 -7.12 0.00 1.77
N VAL A 340 -7.68 -0.26 2.95
CA VAL A 340 -9.11 -0.45 3.17
C VAL A 340 -9.70 0.83 3.75
N THR A 341 -10.66 1.43 3.05
CA THR A 341 -11.38 2.63 3.49
C THR A 341 -12.66 2.22 4.20
N VAL A 342 -12.91 2.84 5.35
CA VAL A 342 -14.00 2.51 6.26
C VAL A 342 -14.76 3.78 6.64
N SER A 343 -16.07 3.77 6.51
CA SER A 343 -16.96 4.76 7.12
C SER A 343 -17.04 4.53 8.62
N THR A 344 -16.82 5.58 9.42
CA THR A 344 -16.90 5.47 10.89
C THR A 344 -18.35 5.52 11.41
N GLY A 345 -19.34 5.81 10.56
CA GLY A 345 -20.75 5.81 10.95
C GLY A 345 -21.12 6.97 11.88
N THR A 346 -21.88 6.70 12.94
CA THR A 346 -22.35 7.68 13.95
C THR A 346 -21.97 7.24 15.36
N GLY A 347 -21.90 8.17 16.32
CA GLY A 347 -21.52 7.88 17.71
C GLY A 347 -20.00 7.85 17.95
N SER A 348 -19.61 7.48 19.17
CA SER A 348 -18.22 7.37 19.62
C SER A 348 -17.93 5.95 20.12
N GLY A 349 -16.68 5.50 19.98
CA GLY A 349 -16.22 4.19 20.39
C GLY A 349 -14.97 3.76 19.64
N THR A 350 -14.56 2.50 19.78
CA THR A 350 -13.42 1.98 19.01
C THR A 350 -13.88 1.25 17.74
N LEU A 351 -13.06 1.29 16.69
CA LEU A 351 -13.31 0.64 15.41
C LEU A 351 -12.07 -0.13 14.96
N ARG A 352 -12.18 -1.47 14.91
CA ARG A 352 -11.13 -2.36 14.37
C ARG A 352 -11.61 -3.02 13.08
N LEU A 353 -10.69 -3.17 12.13
CA LEU A 353 -10.87 -3.95 10.92
C LEU A 353 -10.26 -5.35 11.11
N ASP A 354 -11.04 -6.38 10.86
CA ASP A 354 -10.68 -7.79 10.97
C ASP A 354 -10.86 -8.49 9.62
N ILE A 355 -10.16 -9.61 9.42
CA ILE A 355 -10.39 -10.52 8.28
C ILE A 355 -11.02 -11.80 8.84
N PRO A 356 -12.28 -12.13 8.46
CA PRO A 356 -13.00 -13.27 9.01
C PRO A 356 -12.46 -14.60 8.43
N GLY A 357 -12.85 -15.71 9.06
CA GLY A 357 -12.43 -17.06 8.65
C GLY A 357 -12.83 -17.51 7.25
N GLY A 358 -13.81 -16.83 6.64
CA GLY A 358 -14.37 -17.16 5.33
C GLY A 358 -13.95 -16.21 4.21
N ALA A 359 -12.89 -15.40 4.39
CA ALA A 359 -12.40 -14.51 3.35
C ALA A 359 -11.96 -15.31 2.10
N SER A 360 -12.33 -14.81 0.93
CA SER A 360 -12.08 -15.41 -0.39
C SER A 360 -10.83 -14.85 -1.07
N ILE A 361 -9.82 -14.48 -0.28
CA ILE A 361 -8.55 -13.93 -0.76
C ILE A 361 -7.63 -15.10 -1.17
N ASN A 362 -7.05 -15.01 -2.35
CA ASN A 362 -6.11 -15.99 -2.90
C ASN A 362 -4.82 -15.30 -3.33
N ASP A 363 -3.72 -16.03 -3.50
CA ASP A 363 -2.59 -15.54 -4.30
C ASP A 363 -2.83 -15.78 -5.81
N PRO A 364 -1.96 -15.24 -6.70
CA PRO A 364 -2.06 -15.50 -8.14
C PRO A 364 -1.91 -16.97 -8.56
N ALA A 365 -1.26 -17.81 -7.73
CA ALA A 365 -1.05 -19.23 -7.99
C ALA A 365 -2.29 -20.08 -7.63
N GLY A 366 -3.23 -19.51 -6.88
CA GLY A 366 -4.48 -20.12 -6.44
C GLY A 366 -4.51 -20.58 -4.98
N ASN A 367 -3.49 -20.32 -4.17
CA ASN A 367 -3.50 -20.69 -2.75
C ASN A 367 -4.41 -19.74 -1.96
N SER A 368 -5.33 -20.29 -1.17
CA SER A 368 -6.21 -19.49 -0.30
C SER A 368 -5.44 -18.91 0.89
N LEU A 369 -5.81 -17.70 1.31
CA LEU A 369 -5.28 -17.05 2.51
C LEU A 369 -5.43 -17.95 3.75
N SER A 370 -4.33 -18.10 4.50
CA SER A 370 -4.24 -18.96 5.67
C SER A 370 -4.12 -18.17 6.98
N ASN A 371 -4.18 -18.87 8.12
CA ASN A 371 -4.16 -18.30 9.48
C ASN A 371 -5.31 -17.31 9.79
N LEU A 372 -6.50 -17.62 9.27
CA LEU A 372 -7.72 -16.88 9.55
C LEU A 372 -8.51 -17.46 10.75
N PRO A 373 -9.33 -16.65 11.45
CA PRO A 373 -9.52 -15.21 11.28
C PRO A 373 -8.34 -14.39 11.81
N TYR A 374 -8.09 -13.23 11.20
CA TYR A 374 -7.12 -12.25 11.70
C TYR A 374 -7.84 -11.14 12.49
N THR A 375 -7.60 -11.08 13.81
CA THR A 375 -8.29 -10.16 14.74
C THR A 375 -7.35 -9.34 15.64
N SER A 376 -6.05 -9.31 15.32
CA SER A 376 -5.00 -8.64 16.11
C SER A 376 -4.58 -7.27 15.55
N GLY A 377 -5.39 -6.69 14.66
CA GLY A 377 -5.14 -5.37 14.06
C GLY A 377 -5.27 -4.19 15.04
N GLN A 378 -4.73 -3.04 14.64
CA GLN A 378 -4.93 -1.78 15.37
C GLN A 378 -6.40 -1.30 15.28
N ALA A 379 -6.85 -0.53 16.26
CA ALA A 379 -8.18 0.09 16.28
C ALA A 379 -8.09 1.62 16.29
N TYR A 380 -9.05 2.29 15.67
CA TYR A 380 -9.29 3.72 15.83
C TYR A 380 -10.16 3.99 17.06
N ASP A 381 -9.81 5.02 17.81
CA ASP A 381 -10.65 5.69 18.81
C ASP A 381 -11.43 6.78 18.08
N VAL A 382 -12.67 6.47 17.73
CA VAL A 382 -13.57 7.40 17.05
C VAL A 382 -14.32 8.17 18.12
N ASP A 383 -14.16 9.49 18.14
CA ASP A 383 -14.91 10.35 19.03
C ASP A 383 -15.62 11.46 18.27
N LYS A 384 -16.95 11.44 18.31
CA LYS A 384 -17.84 12.45 17.71
C LYS A 384 -18.61 13.23 18.76
N THR A 385 -18.28 13.06 20.04
CA THR A 385 -18.93 13.78 21.13
C THR A 385 -18.18 15.09 21.31
N ALA A 386 -18.91 16.20 21.17
CA ALA A 386 -18.33 17.51 21.39
C ALA A 386 -18.16 17.79 22.90
N PRO A 387 -17.00 18.33 23.34
CA PRO A 387 -16.83 18.77 24.71
C PRO A 387 -17.83 19.86 25.08
N GLY A 388 -18.32 19.88 26.32
CA GLY A 388 -19.16 20.94 26.87
C GLY A 388 -18.48 21.67 28.02
N VAL A 389 -18.86 22.93 28.25
CA VAL A 389 -18.42 23.68 29.43
C VAL A 389 -19.26 23.25 30.63
N SER A 390 -18.63 22.62 31.63
CA SER A 390 -19.30 22.17 32.85
C SER A 390 -19.47 23.28 33.87
N SER A 391 -18.43 24.08 34.11
CA SER A 391 -18.51 25.20 35.08
C SER A 391 -17.43 26.26 34.86
N ILE A 392 -17.75 27.49 35.28
CA ILE A 392 -16.78 28.57 35.51
C ILE A 392 -16.97 29.06 36.95
N SER A 393 -16.00 28.77 37.81
CA SER A 393 -16.05 29.06 39.25
C SER A 393 -14.92 29.97 39.68
N ARG A 394 -15.16 30.80 40.68
CA ARG A 394 -14.17 31.69 41.30
C ARG A 394 -13.14 30.88 42.09
N VAL A 395 -11.89 31.34 42.11
CA VAL A 395 -10.80 30.75 42.91
C VAL A 395 -10.49 31.62 44.13
N ASP A 396 -10.34 32.92 43.91
CA ASP A 396 -9.96 33.91 44.91
C ASP A 396 -11.17 34.39 45.75
N PRO A 397 -10.95 35.06 46.90
CA PRO A 397 -12.00 35.61 47.76
C PRO A 397 -12.95 36.59 47.07
N ASN A 398 -14.17 36.68 47.58
CA ASN A 398 -15.22 37.58 47.09
C ASN A 398 -16.05 38.12 48.28
N PRO A 399 -16.33 39.43 48.38
CA PRO A 399 -15.89 40.52 47.49
C PRO A 399 -14.37 40.75 47.54
N THR A 400 -13.82 41.55 46.63
CA THR A 400 -12.36 41.77 46.54
C THR A 400 -11.97 43.14 45.98
N SER A 401 -10.89 43.71 46.51
CA SER A 401 -10.20 44.89 45.98
C SER A 401 -8.97 44.53 45.13
N ALA A 402 -8.63 43.25 45.00
CA ALA A 402 -7.42 42.81 44.30
C ALA A 402 -7.39 43.23 42.82
N ALA A 403 -6.20 43.57 42.32
CA ALA A 403 -5.97 43.97 40.91
C ALA A 403 -6.06 42.80 39.90
N GLY A 404 -6.09 41.57 40.40
CA GLY A 404 -6.27 40.36 39.61
C GLY A 404 -7.01 39.28 40.37
N VAL A 405 -7.76 38.46 39.65
CA VAL A 405 -8.55 37.34 40.14
C VAL A 405 -8.44 36.15 39.19
N ARG A 406 -8.79 34.96 39.66
CA ARG A 406 -8.73 33.73 38.88
C ARG A 406 -10.06 32.99 38.85
N PHE A 407 -10.33 32.38 37.71
CA PHE A 407 -11.45 31.47 37.51
C PHE A 407 -10.95 30.07 37.18
N THR A 408 -11.59 29.05 37.72
CA THR A 408 -11.45 27.65 37.27
C THR A 408 -12.55 27.36 36.26
N VAL A 409 -12.15 26.98 35.05
CA VAL A 409 -13.00 26.52 33.97
C VAL A 409 -12.89 25.00 33.90
N THR A 410 -14.02 24.31 33.95
CA THR A 410 -14.08 22.83 33.86
C THR A 410 -14.89 22.45 32.63
N PHE A 411 -14.34 21.60 31.78
CA PHE A 411 -14.99 21.00 30.62
C PHE A 411 -15.47 19.57 30.93
N SER A 412 -16.40 19.04 30.15
CA SER A 412 -16.93 17.67 30.31
C SER A 412 -15.89 16.59 30.00
N GLU A 413 -14.83 16.94 29.28
CA GLU A 413 -13.72 16.07 28.89
C GLU A 413 -12.45 16.88 28.60
N ALA A 414 -11.38 16.19 28.21
CA ALA A 414 -10.11 16.83 27.92
C ALA A 414 -10.17 17.64 26.61
N VAL A 415 -9.70 18.89 26.67
CA VAL A 415 -9.66 19.81 25.53
C VAL A 415 -8.26 20.32 25.24
N THR A 416 -8.09 20.85 24.04
CA THR A 416 -6.88 21.44 23.47
C THR A 416 -7.21 22.81 22.87
N GLY A 417 -6.18 23.62 22.64
CA GLY A 417 -6.34 24.94 22.01
C GLY A 417 -6.91 26.03 22.92
N VAL A 418 -6.99 25.82 24.23
CA VAL A 418 -7.50 26.83 25.18
C VAL A 418 -6.51 27.98 25.33
N ASP A 419 -6.91 29.17 24.90
CA ASP A 419 -6.13 30.39 25.04
C ASP A 419 -6.96 31.60 25.51
N ALA A 420 -6.32 32.77 25.63
CA ALA A 420 -6.98 33.97 26.16
C ALA A 420 -8.08 34.53 25.23
N GLY A 421 -8.02 34.24 23.92
CA GLY A 421 -9.01 34.65 22.92
C GLY A 421 -10.32 33.87 23.00
N ASP A 422 -10.31 32.71 23.65
CA ASP A 422 -11.50 31.89 23.90
C ASP A 422 -12.39 32.40 25.03
N PHE A 423 -12.03 33.51 25.67
CA PHE A 423 -12.74 34.05 26.81
C PHE A 423 -13.16 35.49 26.59
N SER A 424 -14.34 35.84 27.09
CA SER A 424 -14.82 37.21 27.15
C SER A 424 -15.16 37.59 28.59
N LEU A 425 -15.07 38.88 28.89
CA LEU A 425 -15.40 39.42 30.21
C LEU A 425 -16.67 40.26 30.12
N THR A 426 -17.55 40.11 31.10
CA THR A 426 -18.78 40.89 31.25
C THR A 426 -18.71 41.75 32.51
N PRO A 427 -18.04 42.93 32.47
CA PRO A 427 -18.01 43.87 33.58
C PRO A 427 -19.32 44.66 33.71
N THR A 428 -19.67 45.06 34.94
CA THR A 428 -20.76 46.00 35.24
C THR A 428 -20.28 47.12 36.17
N GLY A 429 -21.14 48.11 36.44
CA GLY A 429 -20.80 49.23 37.32
C GLY A 429 -19.81 50.20 36.65
N SER A 430 -18.81 50.66 37.42
CA SER A 430 -17.73 51.53 36.93
C SER A 430 -16.46 50.77 36.56
N LEU A 431 -16.50 49.43 36.53
CA LEU A 431 -15.35 48.62 36.14
C LEU A 431 -14.93 48.90 34.70
N GLY A 432 -13.67 49.30 34.53
CA GLY A 432 -13.06 49.59 33.25
C GLY A 432 -11.68 48.94 33.11
N GLY A 433 -11.34 48.51 31.90
CA GLY A 433 -10.01 47.96 31.58
C GLY A 433 -9.75 46.54 32.08
N ALA A 434 -10.79 45.78 32.44
CA ALA A 434 -10.63 44.36 32.79
C ALA A 434 -10.19 43.54 31.56
N SER A 435 -9.28 42.60 31.74
CA SER A 435 -8.72 41.80 30.65
C SER A 435 -8.28 40.41 31.12
N VAL A 436 -8.39 39.41 30.24
CA VAL A 436 -7.77 38.10 30.46
C VAL A 436 -6.26 38.24 30.29
N THR A 437 -5.50 37.81 31.29
CA THR A 437 -4.04 38.01 31.36
C THR A 437 -3.24 36.72 31.26
N GLY A 438 -3.87 35.56 31.47
CA GLY A 438 -3.22 34.27 31.31
C GLY A 438 -4.20 33.11 31.44
N VAL A 439 -3.86 32.02 30.77
CA VAL A 439 -4.57 30.74 30.85
C VAL A 439 -3.54 29.66 31.15
N SER A 440 -3.85 28.79 32.10
CA SER A 440 -2.97 27.69 32.51
C SER A 440 -3.80 26.47 32.88
N GLY A 441 -3.26 25.27 32.71
CA GLY A 441 -3.99 24.03 32.93
C GLY A 441 -3.79 23.05 31.79
N ALA A 442 -4.43 21.89 31.89
CA ALA A 442 -4.40 20.83 30.89
C ALA A 442 -5.58 19.88 31.10
N GLY A 443 -5.86 19.05 30.10
CA GLY A 443 -6.97 18.10 30.16
C GLY A 443 -8.31 18.85 30.18
N SER A 444 -9.15 18.60 31.18
CA SER A 444 -10.50 19.17 31.29
C SER A 444 -10.60 20.38 32.21
N VAL A 445 -9.50 20.81 32.86
CA VAL A 445 -9.54 21.86 33.88
C VAL A 445 -8.47 22.93 33.62
N TYR A 446 -8.91 24.18 33.54
CA TYR A 446 -8.06 25.34 33.27
C TYR A 446 -8.29 26.44 34.30
N THR A 447 -7.23 27.14 34.67
CA THR A 447 -7.27 28.37 35.47
C THR A 447 -7.02 29.57 34.57
N VAL A 448 -7.99 30.49 34.53
CA VAL A 448 -7.94 31.75 33.78
C VAL A 448 -7.67 32.88 34.75
N THR A 449 -6.57 33.61 34.54
CA THR A 449 -6.17 34.77 35.35
C THR A 449 -6.63 36.04 34.65
N VAL A 450 -7.34 36.89 35.38
CA VAL A 450 -8.01 38.09 34.87
C VAL A 450 -7.54 39.31 35.67
N SER A 451 -7.16 40.38 34.99
CA SER A 451 -7.02 41.69 35.61
C SER A 451 -8.41 42.30 35.78
N THR A 452 -8.70 42.78 36.99
CA THR A 452 -9.99 43.40 37.33
C THR A 452 -10.09 44.86 36.90
N GLY A 453 -9.00 45.47 36.41
CA GLY A 453 -8.99 46.85 35.94
C GLY A 453 -9.18 47.87 37.07
N THR A 454 -9.90 48.96 36.80
CA THR A 454 -10.18 50.08 37.72
C THR A 454 -11.67 50.23 37.99
N GLY A 455 -12.05 50.83 39.12
CA GLY A 455 -13.47 51.04 39.50
C GLY A 455 -14.06 49.87 40.29
N SER A 456 -15.36 49.95 40.58
CA SER A 456 -16.11 48.94 41.34
C SER A 456 -17.31 48.42 40.52
N GLY A 457 -17.69 47.17 40.73
CA GLY A 457 -18.79 46.51 40.02
C GLY A 457 -18.65 45.00 40.01
N THR A 458 -19.37 44.31 39.11
CA THR A 458 -19.23 42.86 38.96
C THR A 458 -18.42 42.47 37.74
N LEU A 459 -17.64 41.39 37.83
CA LEU A 459 -16.83 40.85 36.74
C LEU A 459 -17.10 39.36 36.57
N ARG A 460 -17.67 38.97 35.43
CA ARG A 460 -17.88 37.56 35.05
C ARG A 460 -17.00 37.19 33.86
N LEU A 461 -16.49 35.96 33.88
CA LEU A 461 -15.82 35.32 32.75
C LEU A 461 -16.82 34.45 31.98
N ASP A 462 -16.91 34.66 30.68
CA ASP A 462 -17.77 33.94 29.74
C ASP A 462 -16.93 33.27 28.65
N ILE A 463 -17.50 32.27 27.97
CA ILE A 463 -16.92 31.68 26.75
C ILE A 463 -17.84 32.06 25.58
N PRO A 464 -17.37 32.87 24.62
CA PRO A 464 -18.20 33.35 23.51
C PRO A 464 -18.48 32.24 22.49
N GLY A 465 -19.46 32.46 21.61
CA GLY A 465 -19.77 31.55 20.50
C GLY A 465 -18.65 31.36 19.48
N THR A 466 -17.60 32.18 19.54
CA THR A 466 -16.46 32.16 18.64
C THR A 466 -15.24 31.44 19.21
N ALA A 467 -15.34 30.81 20.38
CA ALA A 467 -14.25 30.07 20.97
C ALA A 467 -13.80 28.93 20.04
N THR A 468 -12.49 28.70 19.99
CA THR A 468 -11.84 27.77 19.04
C THR A 468 -11.36 26.48 19.70
N ILE A 469 -11.70 26.28 20.97
CA ILE A 469 -11.37 25.10 21.78
C ILE A 469 -11.96 23.83 21.16
N THR A 470 -11.12 22.81 21.01
CA THR A 470 -11.51 21.48 20.53
C THR A 470 -11.01 20.38 21.46
N ASP A 471 -11.63 19.20 21.44
CA ASP A 471 -11.01 18.00 22.02
C ASP A 471 -9.83 17.47 21.18
N LEU A 472 -9.28 16.32 21.56
CA LEU A 472 -8.17 15.68 20.85
C LEU A 472 -8.59 15.04 19.50
N ALA A 473 -9.87 14.71 19.33
CA ALA A 473 -10.44 14.16 18.09
C ALA A 473 -10.83 15.27 17.09
N GLY A 474 -10.82 16.54 17.52
CA GLY A 474 -11.12 17.72 16.74
C GLY A 474 -12.57 18.20 16.85
N ASN A 475 -13.37 17.75 17.82
CA ASN A 475 -14.72 18.28 18.03
C ASN A 475 -14.65 19.62 18.76
N GLY A 476 -15.29 20.65 18.19
CA GLY A 476 -15.42 21.96 18.85
C GLY A 476 -16.40 21.94 20.02
N LEU A 477 -16.27 22.90 20.94
CA LEU A 477 -17.18 23.02 22.09
C LEU A 477 -18.65 23.10 21.66
N SER A 478 -19.49 22.37 22.39
CA SER A 478 -20.95 22.42 22.28
C SER A 478 -21.57 23.44 23.24
N ASN A 479 -22.82 23.83 22.95
CA ASN A 479 -23.65 24.68 23.81
C ASN A 479 -23.06 26.08 24.12
N LEU A 480 -22.35 26.66 23.15
CA LEU A 480 -21.86 28.03 23.23
C LEU A 480 -22.94 29.06 22.83
N PRO A 481 -22.87 30.31 23.33
CA PRO A 481 -21.93 30.81 24.34
C PRO A 481 -22.27 30.32 25.76
N TYR A 482 -21.25 30.16 26.61
CA TYR A 482 -21.43 29.86 28.04
C TYR A 482 -21.38 31.15 28.87
N THR A 483 -22.50 31.50 29.51
CA THR A 483 -22.67 32.77 30.26
C THR A 483 -23.20 32.59 31.69
N SER A 484 -23.23 31.36 32.20
CA SER A 484 -23.78 31.00 33.53
C SER A 484 -22.71 30.87 34.63
N GLY A 485 -21.52 31.42 34.40
CA GLY A 485 -20.42 31.38 35.36
C GLY A 485 -20.63 32.26 36.61
N GLN A 486 -19.85 32.01 37.65
CA GLN A 486 -19.80 32.88 38.83
C GLN A 486 -19.17 34.25 38.49
N ALA A 487 -19.54 35.29 39.23
CA ALA A 487 -18.99 36.64 39.07
C ALA A 487 -18.31 37.13 40.36
N TYR A 488 -17.23 37.89 40.22
CA TYR A 488 -16.61 38.63 41.31
C TYR A 488 -17.33 39.97 41.53
N GLU A 489 -17.52 40.34 42.78
CA GLU A 489 -17.84 41.69 43.25
C GLU A 489 -16.51 42.38 43.56
N VAL A 490 -16.11 43.28 42.66
CA VAL A 490 -14.89 44.06 42.80
C VAL A 490 -15.26 45.39 43.45
N ASP A 491 -14.64 45.69 44.59
CA ASP A 491 -14.81 46.95 45.29
C ASP A 491 -13.49 47.66 45.55
N ARG A 492 -13.40 48.91 45.09
CA ARG A 492 -12.26 49.83 45.24
C ARG A 492 -12.61 51.04 46.08
N THR A 493 -13.81 51.07 46.63
CA THR A 493 -14.23 52.14 47.55
C THR A 493 -13.65 51.81 48.90
N ALA A 494 -12.80 52.70 49.42
CA ALA A 494 -12.34 52.55 50.78
C ALA A 494 -13.43 53.04 51.75
N PRO A 495 -13.66 52.34 52.87
CA PRO A 495 -14.55 52.84 53.90
C PRO A 495 -13.99 54.18 54.43
N GLY A 496 -14.87 55.05 54.88
CA GLY A 496 -14.54 56.30 55.57
C GLY A 496 -15.31 56.41 56.88
N VAL A 497 -14.82 57.24 57.80
CA VAL A 497 -15.54 57.53 59.04
C VAL A 497 -16.62 58.57 58.76
N ALA A 498 -17.89 58.17 58.84
CA ALA A 498 -19.01 59.08 58.64
C ALA A 498 -19.25 59.96 59.87
N SER A 499 -19.23 59.38 61.08
CA SER A 499 -19.34 60.16 62.31
C SER A 499 -18.85 59.41 63.55
N ILE A 500 -18.40 60.17 64.56
CA ILE A 500 -18.22 59.69 65.93
C ILE A 500 -19.05 60.59 66.85
N THR A 501 -20.09 60.02 67.44
CA THR A 501 -21.06 60.74 68.28
C THR A 501 -21.15 60.13 69.66
N ARG A 502 -21.57 60.94 70.64
CA ARG A 502 -21.79 60.50 72.02
C ARG A 502 -23.07 59.69 72.11
N VAL A 503 -23.05 58.63 72.90
CA VAL A 503 -24.24 57.82 73.21
C VAL A 503 -24.87 58.26 74.54
N ASP A 504 -24.05 58.41 75.57
CA ASP A 504 -24.47 58.81 76.92
C ASP A 504 -24.64 60.34 77.06
N PRO A 505 -25.32 60.81 78.14
CA PRO A 505 -25.51 62.23 78.42
C PRO A 505 -24.20 63.03 78.60
N ASN A 506 -24.24 64.33 78.28
CA ASN A 506 -23.14 65.28 78.43
C ASN A 506 -23.64 66.63 78.98
N PRO A 507 -22.97 67.29 79.95
CA PRO A 507 -21.76 66.85 80.68
C PRO A 507 -22.03 65.62 81.57
N THR A 508 -20.98 64.94 82.03
CA THR A 508 -21.10 63.68 82.78
C THR A 508 -20.06 63.54 83.89
N SER A 509 -20.42 62.85 84.98
CA SER A 509 -19.48 62.41 86.03
C SER A 509 -19.24 60.89 86.01
N ALA A 510 -19.86 60.18 85.06
CA ALA A 510 -19.83 58.72 84.98
C ALA A 510 -18.40 58.19 84.79
N ALA A 511 -18.12 57.01 85.35
CA ALA A 511 -16.81 56.33 85.23
C ALA A 511 -16.56 55.72 83.84
N SER A 512 -17.62 55.58 83.04
CA SER A 512 -17.58 55.05 81.67
C SER A 512 -18.58 55.81 80.81
N VAL A 513 -18.23 56.01 79.55
CA VAL A 513 -19.09 56.60 78.50
C VAL A 513 -18.93 55.81 77.22
N ALA A 514 -19.89 55.92 76.30
CA ALA A 514 -19.86 55.26 75.01
C ALA A 514 -19.96 56.24 73.83
N PHE A 515 -19.26 55.91 72.75
CA PHE A 515 -19.33 56.60 71.47
C PHE A 515 -19.94 55.67 70.41
N SER A 516 -20.81 56.22 69.56
CA SER A 516 -21.30 55.56 68.34
C SER A 516 -20.45 56.02 67.16
N VAL A 517 -19.75 55.08 66.56
CA VAL A 517 -18.89 55.23 65.39
C VAL A 517 -19.64 54.67 64.19
N ILE A 518 -19.87 55.50 63.18
CA ILE A 518 -20.53 55.14 61.93
C ILE A 518 -19.53 55.28 60.79
N PHE A 519 -19.38 54.23 60.00
CA PHE A 519 -18.58 54.19 58.77
C PHE A 519 -19.46 54.37 57.53
N SER A 520 -18.86 54.77 56.41
CA SER A 520 -19.58 54.96 55.13
C SER A 520 -20.10 53.66 54.52
N GLU A 521 -19.53 52.53 54.94
CA GLU A 521 -19.89 51.19 54.51
C GLU A 521 -19.53 50.16 55.59
N ALA A 522 -19.81 48.88 55.33
CA ALA A 522 -19.50 47.82 56.27
C ALA A 522 -17.98 47.65 56.42
N VAL A 523 -17.50 47.52 57.65
CA VAL A 523 -16.09 47.29 57.97
C VAL A 523 -15.92 45.99 58.76
N ILE A 524 -14.68 45.50 58.78
CA ILE A 524 -14.20 44.37 59.57
C ILE A 524 -12.92 44.77 60.31
N GLY A 525 -12.54 43.98 61.31
CA GLY A 525 -11.30 44.19 62.06
C GLY A 525 -11.33 45.33 63.09
N VAL A 526 -12.49 45.93 63.37
CA VAL A 526 -12.61 47.01 64.37
C VAL A 526 -12.36 46.47 65.77
N ASP A 527 -11.30 46.94 66.41
CA ASP A 527 -10.95 46.61 67.79
C ASP A 527 -10.55 47.85 68.62
N ALA A 528 -10.21 47.63 69.89
CA ALA A 528 -9.87 48.73 70.80
C ALA A 528 -8.57 49.47 70.43
N GLY A 529 -7.65 48.82 69.71
CA GLY A 529 -6.39 49.38 69.23
C GLY A 529 -6.56 50.35 68.06
N ASP A 530 -7.70 50.31 67.37
CA ASP A 530 -8.04 51.24 66.30
C ASP A 530 -8.48 52.62 66.80
N PHE A 531 -8.54 52.83 68.11
CA PHE A 531 -9.03 54.07 68.70
C PHE A 531 -7.99 54.70 69.61
N SER A 532 -7.96 56.03 69.61
CA SER A 532 -7.14 56.85 70.49
C SER A 532 -8.01 57.87 71.23
N LEU A 533 -7.60 58.25 72.43
CA LEU A 533 -8.32 59.21 73.25
C LEU A 533 -7.52 60.50 73.34
N THR A 534 -8.22 61.63 73.20
CA THR A 534 -7.64 62.98 73.33
C THR A 534 -8.25 63.67 74.56
N PRO A 535 -7.74 63.39 75.78
CA PRO A 535 -8.19 64.06 76.99
C PRO A 535 -7.60 65.48 77.12
N THR A 536 -8.36 66.38 77.74
CA THR A 536 -7.89 67.72 78.16
C THR A 536 -8.13 67.94 79.65
N GLY A 537 -7.65 69.06 80.21
CA GLY A 537 -7.82 69.39 81.63
C GLY A 537 -6.97 68.49 82.52
N SER A 538 -7.53 68.02 83.64
CA SER A 538 -6.87 67.11 84.59
C SER A 538 -7.25 65.64 84.38
N LEU A 539 -7.90 65.30 83.26
CA LEU A 539 -8.28 63.92 82.96
C LEU A 539 -7.05 63.01 82.80
N GLY A 540 -6.96 61.99 83.64
CA GLY A 540 -5.88 61.00 83.64
C GLY A 540 -6.40 59.56 83.70
N GLY A 541 -5.76 58.66 82.95
CA GLY A 541 -6.07 57.22 82.96
C GLY A 541 -7.29 56.81 82.13
N ALA A 542 -7.76 57.67 81.22
CA ALA A 542 -8.82 57.29 80.29
C ALA A 542 -8.35 56.22 79.31
N SER A 543 -9.19 55.23 79.02
CA SER A 543 -8.85 54.11 78.14
C SER A 543 -10.07 53.53 77.44
N VAL A 544 -9.88 53.01 76.23
CA VAL A 544 -10.92 52.26 75.52
C VAL A 544 -11.04 50.88 76.18
N THR A 545 -12.24 50.55 76.66
CA THR A 545 -12.49 49.33 77.45
C THR A 545 -13.30 48.28 76.70
N GLY A 546 -13.96 48.64 75.60
CA GLY A 546 -14.66 47.68 74.77
C GLY A 546 -15.12 48.27 73.44
N VAL A 547 -15.23 47.40 72.43
CA VAL A 547 -15.78 47.71 71.12
C VAL A 547 -16.81 46.63 70.80
N SER A 548 -18.01 47.04 70.37
CA SER A 548 -19.10 46.13 70.00
C SER A 548 -19.87 46.68 68.82
N GLY A 549 -20.44 45.82 67.98
CA GLY A 549 -21.12 46.22 66.75
C GLY A 549 -20.72 45.34 65.57
N ALA A 550 -21.30 45.61 64.40
CA ALA A 550 -21.03 44.91 63.16
C ALA A 550 -21.48 45.76 61.96
N GLY A 551 -20.99 45.43 60.77
CA GLY A 551 -21.34 46.17 59.56
C GLY A 551 -20.71 47.56 59.60
N SER A 552 -21.53 48.62 59.46
CA SER A 552 -21.03 50.00 59.41
C SER A 552 -21.16 50.76 60.73
N VAL A 553 -21.66 50.13 61.81
CA VAL A 553 -21.97 50.84 63.08
C VAL A 553 -21.37 50.09 64.27
N TYR A 554 -20.61 50.81 65.09
CA TYR A 554 -19.93 50.31 66.27
C TYR A 554 -20.12 51.22 67.48
N THR A 555 -20.27 50.62 68.64
CA THR A 555 -20.27 51.30 69.94
C THR A 555 -18.93 51.05 70.63
N VAL A 556 -18.22 52.13 70.95
CA VAL A 556 -16.93 52.12 71.64
C VAL A 556 -17.12 52.62 73.07
N THR A 557 -16.89 51.74 74.04
CA THR A 557 -16.98 52.04 75.47
C THR A 557 -15.61 52.50 75.98
N VAL A 558 -15.60 53.61 76.71
CA VAL A 558 -14.41 54.29 77.18
C VAL A 558 -14.51 54.55 78.69
N SER A 559 -13.49 54.16 79.45
CA SER A 559 -13.34 54.62 80.82
C SER A 559 -12.88 56.08 80.84
N THR A 560 -13.58 56.92 81.61
CA THR A 560 -13.28 58.36 81.72
C THR A 560 -12.19 58.66 82.76
N GLY A 561 -11.56 57.64 83.35
CA GLY A 561 -10.45 57.80 84.29
C GLY A 561 -10.76 58.65 85.52
N THR A 562 -9.80 59.48 85.95
CA THR A 562 -9.90 60.39 87.10
C THR A 562 -9.71 61.85 86.66
N GLY A 563 -10.16 62.82 87.46
CA GLY A 563 -10.08 64.25 87.13
C GLY A 563 -11.26 64.76 86.29
N SER A 564 -11.11 65.96 85.74
CA SER A 564 -12.15 66.68 84.96
C SER A 564 -11.56 67.36 83.73
N GLY A 565 -12.34 67.43 82.65
CA GLY A 565 -11.90 67.96 81.35
C GLY A 565 -12.70 67.37 80.20
N THR A 566 -12.24 67.56 78.95
CA THR A 566 -12.92 66.99 77.79
C THR A 566 -12.28 65.67 77.34
N LEU A 567 -13.07 64.72 76.88
CA LEU A 567 -12.62 63.44 76.34
C LEU A 567 -13.22 63.22 74.95
N ARG A 568 -12.36 63.17 73.92
CA ARG A 568 -12.74 62.84 72.53
C ARG A 568 -12.17 61.50 72.12
N LEU A 569 -12.94 60.73 71.35
CA LEU A 569 -12.51 59.51 70.68
C LEU A 569 -12.09 59.84 69.24
N ASP A 570 -10.85 59.50 68.90
CA ASP A 570 -10.25 59.72 67.59
C ASP A 570 -9.81 58.38 66.97
N ILE A 571 -9.77 58.28 65.64
CA ILE A 571 -9.19 57.12 64.94
C ILE A 571 -7.83 57.54 64.39
N PRO A 572 -6.72 56.93 64.84
CA PRO A 572 -5.37 57.31 64.42
C PRO A 572 -5.07 56.85 62.99
N SER A 573 -4.01 57.38 62.40
CA SER A 573 -3.58 57.03 61.03
C SER A 573 -3.19 55.56 60.82
N GLY A 574 -2.91 54.84 61.91
CA GLY A 574 -2.49 53.44 61.90
C GLY A 574 -3.61 52.43 62.19
N ALA A 575 -4.88 52.85 62.16
CA ALA A 575 -6.00 51.93 62.38
C ALA A 575 -6.00 50.81 61.32
N SER A 576 -6.27 49.58 61.78
CA SER A 576 -6.20 48.35 60.99
C SER A 576 -7.52 47.97 60.31
N ILE A 577 -8.54 48.83 60.48
CA ILE A 577 -9.90 48.65 59.95
C ILE A 577 -9.90 48.56 58.42
N THR A 578 -10.53 47.54 57.87
CA THR A 578 -10.77 47.38 56.42
C THR A 578 -12.24 47.11 56.14
N ASP A 579 -12.68 47.20 54.89
CA ASP A 579 -13.95 46.62 54.45
C ASP A 579 -13.82 45.10 54.18
N PRO A 580 -14.92 44.38 53.88
CA PRO A 580 -14.88 42.97 53.45
C PRO A 580 -14.13 42.70 52.14
N ALA A 581 -13.92 43.70 51.28
CA ALA A 581 -13.17 43.59 50.03
C ALA A 581 -11.65 43.80 50.24
N GLY A 582 -11.23 44.22 51.44
CA GLY A 582 -9.84 44.47 51.83
C GLY A 582 -9.36 45.91 51.63
N ASN A 583 -10.22 46.88 51.33
CA ASN A 583 -9.82 48.29 51.28
C ASN A 583 -9.63 48.83 52.70
N SER A 584 -8.48 49.47 52.97
CA SER A 584 -8.20 50.10 54.26
C SER A 584 -9.03 51.37 54.47
N LEU A 585 -9.40 51.62 55.73
CA LEU A 585 -10.11 52.83 56.13
C LEU A 585 -9.39 54.11 55.67
N SER A 586 -10.11 54.96 54.95
CA SER A 586 -9.62 56.18 54.34
C SER A 586 -9.82 57.42 55.22
N ASN A 587 -9.17 58.52 54.85
CA ASN A 587 -9.28 59.83 55.52
C ASN A 587 -8.87 59.81 57.01
N LEU A 588 -7.84 59.02 57.33
CA LEU A 588 -7.24 58.98 58.67
C LEU A 588 -6.06 59.98 58.79
N PRO A 589 -5.76 60.49 60.01
CA PRO A 589 -6.50 60.28 61.25
C PRO A 589 -7.85 61.02 61.25
N TYR A 590 -8.88 60.42 61.86
CA TYR A 590 -10.17 61.08 62.07
C TYR A 590 -10.22 61.71 63.47
N THR A 591 -10.28 63.03 63.52
CA THR A 591 -10.34 63.81 64.78
C THR A 591 -11.58 64.71 64.88
N GLY A 592 -12.60 64.44 64.07
CA GLY A 592 -13.83 65.26 63.94
C GLY A 592 -14.97 64.87 64.88
N GLY A 593 -14.74 63.96 65.83
CA GLY A 593 -15.76 63.42 66.71
C GLY A 593 -16.25 64.38 67.80
N GLN A 594 -17.41 64.07 68.38
CA GLN A 594 -17.91 64.75 69.57
C GLN A 594 -17.03 64.45 70.80
N ALA A 595 -17.00 65.35 71.78
CA ALA A 595 -16.28 65.17 73.04
C ALA A 595 -17.24 65.18 74.24
N TYR A 596 -16.94 64.38 75.26
CA TYR A 596 -17.57 64.45 76.57
C TYR A 596 -16.89 65.48 77.46
N ASP A 597 -17.66 66.36 78.08
CA ASP A 597 -17.26 67.19 79.21
C ASP A 597 -17.43 66.36 80.49
N VAL A 598 -16.31 65.85 81.00
CA VAL A 598 -16.28 65.06 82.23
C VAL A 598 -16.05 66.00 83.40
N ASP A 599 -17.06 66.16 84.26
CA ASP A 599 -16.98 67.01 85.44
C ASP A 599 -17.10 66.18 86.73
N ARG A 600 -16.09 66.31 87.59
CA ARG A 600 -16.00 65.64 88.90
C ARG A 600 -15.76 66.63 90.04
N ILE A 601 -15.87 67.92 89.76
CA ILE A 601 -15.78 68.94 90.80
C ILE A 601 -17.14 68.98 91.49
N ALA A 602 -17.17 68.57 92.77
CA ALA A 602 -18.35 68.77 93.59
C ALA A 602 -18.61 70.29 93.69
N SER A 603 -19.78 70.76 93.24
CA SER A 603 -20.21 72.14 93.43
C SER A 603 -19.99 72.55 94.89
N ALA A 604 -19.08 73.50 95.12
CA ALA A 604 -18.87 74.06 96.43
C ALA A 604 -20.11 74.89 96.80
N THR A 605 -21.01 74.32 97.61
CA THR A 605 -22.09 75.06 98.24
C THR A 605 -21.49 76.08 99.20
N LEU A 606 -21.39 77.33 98.75
CA LEU A 606 -20.92 78.47 99.54
C LEU A 606 -21.97 78.83 100.60
N PHE A 607 -21.72 78.48 101.87
CA PHE A 607 -22.49 79.02 103.00
C PHE A 607 -22.04 80.47 103.27
N LEU A 608 -22.88 81.46 102.92
CA LEU A 608 -22.77 82.81 103.47
C LEU A 608 -23.46 82.85 104.85
N PRO A 609 -22.79 83.26 105.94
CA PRO A 609 -23.48 83.57 107.19
C PRO A 609 -24.08 84.98 107.10
N VAL A 610 -25.41 85.07 107.18
CA VAL A 610 -26.11 86.34 107.41
C VAL A 610 -26.16 86.58 108.92
N VAL A 611 -25.56 87.69 109.37
CA VAL A 611 -25.77 88.25 110.71
C VAL A 611 -26.97 89.18 110.65
N LEU A 612 -27.99 88.89 111.45
CA LEU A 612 -29.16 89.74 111.66
C LEU A 612 -28.78 91.04 112.40
N ARG A 613 -29.33 92.16 111.92
CA ARG A 613 -29.99 93.14 112.77
C ARG A 613 -31.42 93.32 112.27
#